data_AF-A0A8J1YNT8-F1
#
_entry.id   AF-A0A8J1YNT8-F1
#
_cell.length_a   1.000
_cell.length_b   1.000
_cell.length_c   1.000
_cell.angle_alpha   90.00
_cell.angle_beta   90.00
_cell.angle_gamma   90.00
#
_symmetry.space_group_name_H-M   'P 1'
#
loop_
_entity.id
_entity.type
_entity.pdbx_description
1 polymer ?
#
loop_
_entity_poly.entity_id
_entity_poly.type
_entity_poly.pdbx_seq_one_letter_code
_entity_poly.pdbx_strand_id
1 'polypeptide(L)'
;MAARFVHSSCLSRSPAMVFLLAFLFAALLSVRADDPEVTVTRLQNLPNRLFYFDDTPVILMHDPVTLDVLRSEDEGKSWQPITGVEMAIRLVSHPHNNEMAFII
;
A
#
# COMPACT_ATOMS: atom_id res chain seq x y z
N MET A 1 8.58 -68.88 -20.09
CA MET A 1 8.94 -67.65 -20.84
C MET A 1 8.08 -66.53 -20.28
N ALA A 2 8.70 -65.42 -19.88
CA ALA A 2 8.25 -64.52 -18.82
C ALA A 2 7.02 -63.64 -19.17
N ALA A 3 6.05 -63.56 -18.25
CA ALA A 3 5.04 -62.50 -18.21
C ALA A 3 5.54 -61.39 -17.27
N ARG A 4 5.87 -60.21 -17.82
CA ARG A 4 6.22 -59.03 -17.03
C ARG A 4 4.94 -58.27 -16.69
N PHE A 5 4.58 -58.30 -15.41
CA PHE A 5 3.55 -57.47 -14.81
C PHE A 5 3.88 -55.98 -15.00
N VAL A 6 3.00 -55.26 -15.69
CA VAL A 6 3.00 -53.80 -15.76
C VAL A 6 2.75 -53.26 -14.36
N HIS A 7 3.69 -52.47 -13.84
CA HIS A 7 3.52 -51.72 -12.60
C HIS A 7 2.54 -50.58 -12.84
N SER A 8 1.26 -50.82 -12.54
CA SER A 8 0.29 -49.76 -12.31
C SER A 8 0.70 -49.03 -11.04
N SER A 9 1.28 -47.84 -11.17
CA SER A 9 1.51 -46.92 -10.05
C SER A 9 0.14 -46.49 -9.50
N CYS A 10 -0.34 -47.27 -8.53
CA CYS A 10 -1.52 -46.94 -7.75
C CYS A 10 -1.20 -45.63 -7.00
N LEU A 11 -1.86 -44.55 -7.40
CA LEU A 11 -1.85 -43.25 -6.74
C LEU A 11 -2.32 -43.47 -5.29
N SER A 12 -1.37 -43.74 -4.39
CA SER A 12 -1.62 -43.91 -2.97
C SER A 12 -2.08 -42.57 -2.42
N ARG A 13 -3.40 -42.40 -2.25
CA ARG A 13 -4.00 -41.29 -1.52
C ARG A 13 -3.59 -41.41 -0.05
N SER A 14 -2.42 -40.90 0.30
CA SER A 14 -2.04 -40.75 1.71
C SER A 14 -3.04 -39.81 2.39
N PRO A 15 -3.71 -40.22 3.49
CA PRO A 15 -4.71 -39.39 4.16
C PRO A 15 -4.11 -38.07 4.64
N ALA A 16 -2.83 -38.05 5.02
CA ALA A 16 -2.08 -36.85 5.38
C ALA A 16 -2.05 -35.79 4.27
N MET A 17 -1.96 -36.20 3.00
CA MET A 17 -1.98 -35.28 1.86
C MET A 17 -3.37 -34.65 1.69
N VAL A 18 -4.43 -35.44 1.89
CA VAL A 18 -5.82 -34.95 1.84
C VAL A 18 -6.10 -33.98 2.99
N PHE A 19 -5.63 -34.29 4.20
CA PHE A 19 -5.75 -33.38 5.36
C PHE A 19 -4.96 -32.08 5.16
N LEU A 20 -3.75 -32.14 4.61
CA LEU A 20 -2.95 -30.96 4.30
C LEU A 20 -3.63 -30.06 3.26
N LEU A 21 -4.16 -30.66 2.18
CA LEU A 21 -4.93 -29.93 1.16
C LEU A 21 -6.22 -29.33 1.71
N ALA A 22 -6.96 -30.06 2.55
CA ALA A 22 -8.16 -29.55 3.20
C ALA A 22 -7.85 -28.39 4.16
N PHE A 23 -6.74 -28.47 4.90
CA PHE A 23 -6.28 -27.41 5.79
C PHE A 23 -5.87 -26.15 5.02
N LEU A 24 -5.11 -26.29 3.93
CA LEU A 24 -4.75 -25.18 3.05
C LEU A 24 -6.00 -24.53 2.41
N PHE A 25 -6.96 -25.34 1.97
CA PHE A 25 -8.20 -24.85 1.38
C PHE A 25 -9.06 -24.11 2.41
N ALA A 26 -9.15 -24.61 3.65
CA ALA A 26 -9.85 -23.93 4.75
C ALA A 26 -9.18 -22.60 5.13
N ALA A 27 -7.83 -22.54 5.13
CA ALA A 27 -7.08 -21.32 5.44
C ALA A 27 -7.32 -20.19 4.42
N LEU A 28 -7.54 -20.53 3.14
CA LEU A 28 -7.85 -19.56 2.09
C LEU A 28 -9.26 -18.95 2.20
N LEU A 29 -10.18 -19.62 2.89
CA LEU A 29 -11.58 -19.16 3.02
C LEU A 29 -11.77 -18.13 4.16
N SER A 30 -10.74 -17.88 4.97
CA SER A 30 -10.82 -16.99 6.14
C SER A 30 -10.44 -15.53 5.88
N VAL A 31 -10.00 -15.18 4.66
CA VAL A 31 -9.70 -13.78 4.31
C VAL A 31 -10.99 -13.06 3.92
N ARG A 32 -11.33 -12.01 4.68
CA ARG A 32 -12.31 -11.00 4.29
C ARG A 32 -11.60 -9.68 4.09
N ALA A 33 -11.93 -9.00 2.99
CA ALA A 33 -11.55 -7.61 2.81
C ALA A 33 -12.37 -6.76 3.79
N ASP A 34 -11.74 -5.78 4.41
CA ASP A 34 -12.44 -4.77 5.19
C ASP A 34 -13.08 -3.73 4.25
N ASP A 35 -14.09 -3.01 4.74
CA ASP A 35 -14.71 -1.94 3.95
C ASP A 35 -13.72 -0.77 3.75
N PRO A 36 -13.72 -0.10 2.59
CA PRO A 36 -12.84 1.05 2.37
C PRO A 36 -13.25 2.20 3.30
N GLU A 37 -12.31 2.69 4.10
CA GLU A 37 -12.53 3.85 4.97
C GLU A 37 -12.41 5.15 4.16
N VAL A 38 -13.43 6.01 4.24
CA VAL A 38 -13.45 7.32 3.58
C VAL A 38 -13.58 8.41 4.63
N THR A 39 -12.66 9.37 4.61
CA THR A 39 -12.67 10.54 5.48
C THR A 39 -12.76 11.82 4.65
N VAL A 40 -13.58 12.77 5.10
CA VAL A 40 -13.68 14.09 4.47
C VAL A 40 -12.96 15.10 5.34
N THR A 41 -11.84 15.60 4.85
CA THR A 41 -11.05 16.65 5.53
C THR A 41 -11.17 17.96 4.77
N ARG A 42 -11.53 19.03 5.49
CA ARG A 42 -11.62 20.37 4.90
C ARG A 42 -10.29 21.09 5.03
N LEU A 43 -9.79 21.54 3.89
CA LEU A 43 -8.60 22.38 3.82
C LEU A 43 -9.02 23.84 3.88
N GLN A 44 -8.23 24.66 4.56
CA GLN A 44 -8.51 26.09 4.70
C GLN A 44 -8.35 26.84 3.38
N ASN A 45 -7.34 26.47 2.58
CA ASN A 45 -7.04 27.05 1.27
C ASN A 45 -6.90 25.96 0.21
N LEU A 46 -7.00 26.35 -1.06
CA LEU A 46 -6.80 25.44 -2.18
C LEU A 46 -5.30 25.14 -2.37
N PRO A 47 -4.87 23.88 -2.38
CA PRO A 47 -3.48 23.56 -2.62
C PRO A 47 -3.10 23.86 -4.07
N ASN A 48 -1.91 24.43 -4.28
CA ASN A 48 -1.32 24.54 -5.61
C ASN A 48 -0.53 23.28 -6.00
N ARG A 49 -0.23 22.40 -5.04
CA ARG A 49 0.45 21.13 -5.27
C ARG A 49 0.11 20.09 -4.23
N LEU A 50 -0.12 18.87 -4.71
CA LEU A 50 -0.18 17.62 -3.95
C LEU A 50 0.88 16.69 -4.53
N PHE A 51 1.69 16.07 -3.68
CA PHE A 51 2.72 15.13 -4.07
C PHE A 51 2.57 13.83 -3.28
N TYR A 52 2.42 12.73 -4.01
CA TYR A 52 2.32 11.38 -3.46
C TYR A 52 3.68 10.72 -3.58
N PHE A 53 4.15 10.14 -2.48
CA PHE A 53 5.33 9.27 -2.51
C PHE A 53 4.89 7.86 -2.89
N ASP A 54 5.57 7.28 -3.88
CA ASP A 54 5.23 5.94 -4.37
C ASP A 54 5.34 4.88 -3.29
N ASP A 55 4.43 3.91 -3.31
CA ASP A 55 4.36 2.79 -2.36
C ASP A 55 4.32 3.19 -0.87
N THR A 56 3.87 4.42 -0.57
CA THR A 56 3.66 4.89 0.81
C THR A 56 2.32 5.60 0.97
N PRO A 57 1.77 5.64 2.20
CA PRO A 57 0.58 6.45 2.50
C PRO A 57 0.87 7.94 2.63
N VAL A 58 2.13 8.36 2.43
CA VAL A 58 2.58 9.72 2.72
C VAL A 58 2.25 10.66 1.56
N ILE A 59 1.62 11.78 1.89
CA ILE A 59 1.29 12.84 0.93
C ILE A 59 1.81 14.17 1.47
N LEU A 60 2.42 14.96 0.59
CA LEU A 60 2.73 16.36 0.85
C LEU A 60 1.76 17.27 0.11
N MET A 61 1.36 18.35 0.78
CA MET A 61 0.51 19.38 0.21
C MET A 61 1.13 20.74 0.49
N HIS A 62 1.20 21.58 -0.53
CA HIS A 62 1.66 22.96 -0.39
C HIS A 62 0.49 23.92 -0.42
N ASP A 63 0.39 24.76 0.62
CA ASP A 63 -0.59 25.83 0.73
C ASP A 63 0.04 27.15 0.24
N PRO A 64 -0.37 27.68 -0.94
CA PRO A 64 0.21 28.90 -1.48
C PRO A 64 -0.19 30.18 -0.73
N VAL A 65 -1.17 30.12 0.18
CA VAL A 65 -1.66 31.26 0.95
C VAL A 65 -0.89 31.40 2.25
N THR A 66 -0.72 30.31 2.99
CA THR A 66 0.04 30.34 4.26
C THR A 66 1.52 30.11 4.07
N LEU A 67 1.94 29.63 2.89
CA LEU A 67 3.31 29.26 2.56
C LEU A 67 3.83 28.11 3.44
N ASP A 68 2.93 27.18 3.78
CA ASP A 68 3.24 25.98 4.53
C ASP A 68 3.23 24.74 3.64
N VAL A 69 4.00 23.72 4.06
CA VAL A 69 3.83 22.36 3.57
C VAL A 69 3.21 21.51 4.68
N LEU A 70 2.06 20.95 4.38
CA LEU A 70 1.35 20.00 5.22
C LEU A 70 1.70 18.58 4.76
N ARG A 71 1.88 17.67 5.72
CA ARG A 71 2.15 16.25 5.51
C ARG A 71 1.01 15.43 6.08
N SER A 72 0.55 14.47 5.30
CA SER A 72 -0.30 13.38 5.75
C SER A 72 0.52 12.09 5.75
N GLU A 73 0.34 11.26 6.78
CA GLU A 73 0.93 9.92 6.88
C GLU A 73 -0.10 8.81 6.64
N ASP A 74 -1.34 9.19 6.33
CA ASP A 74 -2.53 8.33 6.32
C ASP A 74 -3.42 8.60 5.10
N GLU A 75 -2.80 8.75 3.92
CA GLU A 75 -3.48 8.91 2.63
C GLU A 75 -4.43 10.13 2.55
N GLY A 76 -4.13 11.17 3.31
CA GLY A 76 -4.86 12.44 3.31
C GLY A 76 -5.98 12.53 4.32
N LYS A 77 -6.11 11.56 5.24
CA LYS A 77 -7.11 11.60 6.31
C LYS A 77 -6.77 12.69 7.34
N SER A 78 -5.53 12.77 7.78
CA SER A 78 -5.02 13.81 8.68
C SER A 78 -3.84 14.58 8.09
N TRP A 79 -3.69 15.84 8.49
CA TRP A 79 -2.68 16.75 7.96
C TRP A 79 -1.99 17.48 9.10
N GLN A 80 -0.66 17.56 9.04
CA GLN A 80 0.16 18.26 10.02
C GLN A 80 1.23 19.11 9.30
N PRO A 81 1.54 20.32 9.78
CA PRO A 81 2.59 21.13 9.16
C PRO A 81 3.97 20.48 9.35
N ILE A 82 4.81 20.56 8.34
CA ILE A 82 6.22 20.15 8.45
C ILE A 82 6.98 21.16 9.30
N THR A 83 7.79 20.66 10.23
CA THR A 83 8.61 21.50 11.11
C THR A 83 9.95 21.85 10.47
N GLY A 84 10.56 22.96 10.90
CA GLY A 84 11.88 23.40 10.42
C GLY A 84 11.87 24.14 9.08
N VAL A 85 10.68 24.48 8.56
CA VAL A 85 10.49 25.34 7.39
C VAL A 85 9.74 26.58 7.84
N GLU A 86 10.33 27.77 7.67
CA GLU A 86 9.65 29.03 8.00
C GLU A 86 8.67 29.46 6.91
N MET A 87 9.02 29.21 5.65
CA MET A 87 8.24 29.59 4.48
C MET A 87 8.59 28.66 3.32
N ALA A 88 7.56 28.10 2.68
CA ALA A 88 7.66 27.33 1.46
C ALA A 88 7.09 28.15 0.31
N ILE A 89 7.91 28.45 -0.69
CA ILE A 89 7.45 29.06 -1.94
C ILE A 89 7.07 28.00 -2.97
N ARG A 90 7.73 26.83 -2.95
CA ARG A 90 7.43 25.71 -3.85
C ARG A 90 7.69 24.36 -3.22
N LEU A 91 6.83 23.42 -3.55
CA LEU A 91 7.07 21.99 -3.40
C LEU A 91 7.47 21.41 -4.77
N VAL A 92 8.65 20.80 -4.88
CA VAL A 92 9.18 20.28 -6.16
C VAL A 92 9.53 18.80 -6.01
N SER A 93 9.05 17.95 -6.92
CA SER A 93 9.36 16.52 -6.92
C SER A 93 10.75 16.29 -7.52
N HIS A 94 11.51 15.34 -6.99
CA HIS A 94 12.77 14.96 -7.61
C HIS A 94 12.49 14.25 -8.97
N PRO A 95 13.21 14.57 -10.05
CA PRO A 95 12.87 14.10 -11.41
C PRO A 95 13.06 12.60 -11.63
N HIS A 96 13.88 11.94 -10.81
CA HIS A 96 14.24 10.51 -10.95
C HIS A 96 14.10 9.71 -9.65
N ASN A 97 13.60 10.33 -8.59
CA ASN A 97 13.45 9.70 -7.28
C ASN A 97 12.07 10.07 -6.74
N ASN A 98 11.14 9.14 -6.86
CA ASN A 98 9.77 9.22 -6.39
C ASN A 98 9.66 9.23 -4.85
N GLU A 99 10.72 8.86 -4.13
CA GLU A 99 10.81 8.91 -2.66
C GLU A 99 11.26 10.29 -2.14
N MET A 100 11.50 11.27 -3.02
CA MET A 100 12.07 12.56 -2.64
C MET A 100 11.35 13.77 -3.26
N ALA A 101 11.14 14.79 -2.42
CA ALA A 101 10.70 16.11 -2.82
C ALA A 101 11.51 17.19 -2.09
N PHE A 102 11.58 18.37 -2.69
CA PHE A 102 12.23 19.56 -2.15
C PHE A 102 11.20 20.61 -1.79
N ILE A 103 11.45 21.28 -0.66
CA ILE A 103 10.77 22.50 -0.29
C ILE A 103 11.75 23.63 -0.57
N ILE A 104 11.33 24.58 -1.40
CA ILE A 104 12.07 25.79 -1.78
C ILE A 104 11.37 26.96 -1.15
#